data_AF-A0A7L1I6L9-F1
#
_entry.id   AF-A0A7L1I6L9-F1
#
_cell.length_a   1.000
_cell.length_b   1.000
_cell.length_c   1.000
_cell.angle_alpha   90.00
_cell.angle_beta   90.00
_cell.angle_gamma   90.00
#
_symmetry.space_group_name_H-M   'P 1'
#
loop_
_entity.id
_entity.type
_entity.pdbx_description
1 polymer ?
#
loop_
_entity_poly.entity_id
_entity_poly.type
_entity_poly.pdbx_seq_one_letter_code
_entity_poly.pdbx_strand_id
1 'polypeptide(L)'
;MKKLGLLGLLGAVLLGCWEPGDAIRCFDKQYEHKGKCCNRCQPGEKLVSECSDTEYSDCTRCESGHYQQSWTKERHCTPHDICEDNAGLIVKTQGNATHNTVCQCQDGMHCSDTSCQTCVENQPCQRGFGFVAAKAVDRMSSPCEPCAEGTFSNVSSKTEPCYRWTSCEEKGLVVKVKGTDSSDVICESGKRSSLSVLIPITAVVITCLVGICIYFLVHTEEGGCSCLPLTPAPLQIEEGRGNPTENQQPMEDGEDMPHVQETLLKGQPVAQEDGKESRMSEQEKL
;
A
#
# COMPACT_ATOMS: atom_id res chain seq x y z
N MET A 1 26.67 -104.59 -12.70
CA MET A 1 27.46 -104.92 -13.90
C MET A 1 26.59 -104.71 -15.13
N LYS A 2 27.07 -104.01 -16.19
CA LYS A 2 26.47 -103.97 -17.55
C LYS A 2 25.04 -103.34 -17.62
N LYS A 3 24.65 -102.57 -18.63
CA LYS A 3 25.36 -102.02 -19.79
C LYS A 3 24.70 -100.68 -20.21
N LEU A 4 25.55 -99.78 -20.71
CA LEU A 4 25.31 -98.73 -21.70
C LEU A 4 23.93 -98.72 -22.43
N GLY A 5 23.26 -97.57 -22.42
CA GLY A 5 22.08 -97.27 -23.24
C GLY A 5 22.21 -95.89 -23.91
N LEU A 6 22.99 -95.82 -25.00
CA LEU A 6 23.32 -94.57 -25.69
C LEU A 6 22.28 -94.26 -26.77
N LEU A 7 21.32 -93.37 -26.50
CA LEU A 7 20.32 -92.89 -27.47
C LEU A 7 19.80 -91.49 -27.10
N GLY A 8 20.73 -90.54 -26.91
CA GLY A 8 20.45 -89.14 -26.52
C GLY A 8 20.75 -88.15 -27.63
N LEU A 9 20.01 -88.19 -28.74
CA LEU A 9 20.09 -87.22 -29.85
C LEU A 9 18.67 -86.91 -30.38
N LEU A 10 18.50 -85.73 -30.98
CA LEU A 10 17.27 -85.25 -31.65
C LEU A 10 16.06 -84.97 -30.73
N GLY A 11 16.27 -84.13 -29.70
CA GLY A 11 15.17 -83.57 -28.88
C GLY A 11 15.33 -82.09 -28.50
N ALA A 12 16.29 -81.37 -29.08
CA ALA A 12 16.79 -80.08 -28.56
C ALA A 12 16.82 -78.93 -29.60
N VAL A 13 15.92 -78.93 -30.60
CA VAL A 13 15.81 -77.83 -31.59
C VAL A 13 14.34 -77.48 -31.86
N LEU A 14 13.59 -77.18 -30.80
CA LEU A 14 12.38 -76.35 -30.86
C LEU A 14 12.37 -75.32 -29.71
N LEU A 15 13.52 -74.67 -29.51
CA LEU A 15 13.54 -73.31 -29.00
C LEU A 15 12.91 -72.42 -30.07
N GLY A 16 11.58 -72.35 -30.08
CA GLY A 16 10.87 -71.29 -30.76
C GLY A 16 11.25 -69.99 -30.08
N CYS A 17 12.12 -69.20 -30.70
CA CYS A 17 12.35 -67.83 -30.28
C CYS A 17 11.02 -67.08 -30.41
N TRP A 18 10.33 -66.89 -29.29
CA TRP A 18 9.46 -65.74 -29.09
C TRP A 18 10.34 -64.52 -29.35
N GLU A 19 10.25 -63.95 -30.54
CA GLU A 19 10.66 -62.58 -30.78
C GLU A 19 9.64 -61.71 -30.05
N PRO A 20 10.03 -60.94 -29.02
CA PRO A 20 9.12 -59.97 -28.42
C PRO A 20 8.79 -58.95 -29.51
N GLY A 21 7.52 -58.90 -29.94
CA GLY A 21 7.08 -57.96 -30.97
C GLY A 21 7.49 -56.54 -30.60
N ASP A 22 8.17 -55.86 -31.51
CA ASP A 22 8.85 -54.60 -31.21
C ASP A 22 7.85 -53.54 -30.73
N ALA A 23 7.96 -53.17 -29.45
CA ALA A 23 6.97 -52.36 -28.78
C ALA A 23 7.10 -50.91 -29.26
N ILE A 24 6.06 -50.39 -29.89
CA ILE A 24 6.07 -49.04 -30.47
C ILE A 24 6.25 -47.99 -29.37
N ARG A 25 7.35 -47.24 -29.44
CA ARG A 25 7.70 -46.20 -28.47
C ARG A 25 7.53 -44.81 -29.05
N CYS A 26 6.44 -44.15 -28.66
CA CYS A 26 6.17 -42.76 -29.02
C CYS A 26 6.89 -41.78 -28.08
N PHE A 27 7.21 -40.59 -28.58
CA PHE A 27 7.82 -39.52 -27.80
C PHE A 27 6.79 -38.76 -26.94
N ASP A 28 7.23 -37.93 -25.99
CA ASP A 28 6.36 -37.29 -24.97
C ASP A 28 5.20 -36.45 -25.55
N LYS A 29 5.37 -35.90 -26.76
CA LYS A 29 4.37 -35.11 -27.49
C LYS A 29 3.50 -35.96 -28.43
N GLN A 30 3.55 -37.28 -28.30
CA GLN A 30 2.83 -38.24 -29.14
C GLN A 30 2.01 -39.22 -28.29
N TYR A 31 1.10 -39.94 -28.95
CA TYR A 31 0.36 -41.06 -28.39
C TYR A 31 0.28 -42.19 -29.40
N GLU A 32 0.18 -43.42 -28.93
CA GLU A 32 -0.06 -44.56 -29.80
C GLU A 32 -1.54 -44.60 -30.23
N HIS A 33 -1.78 -44.81 -31.53
CA HIS A 33 -3.11 -45.11 -32.08
C HIS A 33 -2.97 -46.08 -33.25
N LYS A 34 -3.66 -47.22 -33.20
CA LYS A 34 -3.66 -48.26 -34.26
C LYS A 34 -2.24 -48.72 -34.68
N GLY A 35 -1.32 -48.90 -33.73
CA GLY A 35 0.03 -49.39 -34.05
C GLY A 35 0.92 -48.37 -34.77
N LYS A 36 0.79 -47.08 -34.45
CA LYS A 36 1.69 -45.99 -34.88
C LYS A 36 1.65 -44.83 -33.89
N CYS A 37 2.63 -43.94 -33.97
CA CYS A 37 2.72 -42.75 -33.13
C CYS A 37 2.13 -41.52 -33.80
N CYS A 38 1.23 -40.84 -33.09
CA CYS A 38 0.50 -39.68 -33.59
C CYS A 38 0.69 -38.48 -32.67
N ASN A 39 0.75 -37.28 -33.24
CA ASN A 39 1.01 -36.05 -32.49
C ASN A 39 -0.17 -35.71 -31.58
N ARG A 40 0.13 -35.35 -30.33
CA ARG A 40 -0.82 -34.79 -29.36
C ARG A 40 -1.16 -33.35 -29.77
N CYS A 41 -2.36 -32.89 -29.45
CA CYS A 41 -2.69 -31.46 -29.58
C CYS A 41 -1.88 -30.64 -28.57
N GLN A 42 -1.55 -29.41 -28.93
CA GLN A 42 -0.76 -28.51 -28.07
C GLN A 42 -1.63 -27.94 -26.92
N PRO A 43 -1.01 -27.38 -25.86
CA PRO A 43 -1.75 -26.61 -24.86
C PRO A 43 -2.62 -25.53 -25.51
N GLY A 44 -3.86 -25.39 -25.05
CA GLY A 44 -4.88 -24.53 -25.67
C GLY A 44 -5.80 -25.23 -26.67
N GLU A 45 -5.51 -26.49 -27.02
CA GLU A 45 -6.26 -27.26 -28.00
C GLU A 45 -6.67 -28.65 -27.49
N LYS A 46 -7.74 -29.19 -28.08
CA LYS A 46 -8.27 -30.53 -27.86
C LYS A 46 -8.34 -31.31 -29.17
N LEU A 47 -8.36 -32.63 -29.07
CA LEU A 47 -8.46 -33.54 -30.19
C LEU A 47 -9.86 -33.50 -30.81
N VAL A 48 -9.95 -33.38 -32.14
CA VAL A 48 -11.19 -33.53 -32.90
C VAL A 48 -11.29 -34.95 -33.43
N SER A 49 -10.23 -35.43 -34.10
CA SER A 49 -10.13 -36.78 -34.65
C SER A 49 -8.74 -37.37 -34.47
N GLU A 50 -8.67 -38.68 -34.24
CA GLU A 50 -7.41 -39.41 -34.25
C GLU A 50 -6.84 -39.55 -35.68
N CYS A 51 -5.52 -39.47 -35.78
CA CYS A 51 -4.73 -39.65 -37.01
C CYS A 51 -5.17 -40.82 -37.93
N SER A 52 -5.22 -40.56 -39.23
CA SER A 52 -5.33 -41.58 -40.28
C SER A 52 -3.94 -41.99 -40.79
N ASP A 53 -3.84 -42.90 -41.75
CA ASP A 53 -2.54 -43.35 -42.29
C ASP A 53 -1.91 -42.31 -43.24
N THR A 54 -2.69 -41.31 -43.64
CA THR A 54 -2.28 -40.18 -44.48
C THR A 54 -2.37 -38.82 -43.78
N GLU A 55 -3.10 -38.73 -42.66
CA GLU A 55 -3.41 -37.46 -41.98
C GLU A 55 -2.98 -37.49 -40.51
N TYR A 56 -2.48 -36.35 -40.02
CA TYR A 56 -2.18 -36.15 -38.61
C TYR A 56 -3.46 -36.02 -37.77
N SER A 57 -3.32 -36.07 -36.44
CA SER A 57 -4.39 -35.75 -35.50
C SER A 57 -4.99 -34.36 -35.80
N ASP A 58 -6.32 -34.26 -35.88
CA ASP A 58 -6.99 -32.96 -36.00
C ASP A 58 -7.20 -32.33 -34.61
N CYS A 59 -6.93 -31.03 -34.49
CA CYS A 59 -6.86 -30.31 -33.23
C CYS A 59 -7.55 -28.96 -33.36
N THR A 60 -8.41 -28.63 -32.40
CA THR A 60 -9.12 -27.34 -32.34
C THR A 60 -8.96 -26.68 -30.97
N ARG A 61 -9.11 -25.36 -30.91
CA ARG A 61 -8.95 -24.62 -29.64
C ARG A 61 -10.05 -24.94 -28.65
N CYS A 62 -9.73 -24.83 -27.36
CA CYS A 62 -10.71 -24.86 -26.30
C CYS A 62 -11.77 -23.76 -26.48
N GLU A 63 -13.01 -24.08 -26.14
CA GLU A 63 -14.09 -23.11 -25.99
C GLU A 63 -13.79 -22.06 -24.89
N SER A 64 -14.54 -20.96 -24.89
CA SER A 64 -14.52 -20.01 -23.77
C SER A 64 -14.90 -20.72 -22.46
N GLY A 65 -14.32 -20.26 -21.34
CA GLY A 65 -14.51 -20.89 -20.04
C GLY A 65 -13.86 -22.27 -19.89
N HIS A 66 -12.94 -22.67 -20.79
CA HIS A 66 -12.24 -23.96 -20.75
C HIS A 66 -10.73 -23.79 -21.04
N TYR A 67 -9.93 -24.77 -20.59
CA TYR A 67 -8.48 -24.79 -20.79
C TYR A 67 -7.90 -26.20 -21.01
N GLN A 68 -6.70 -26.24 -21.59
CA GLN A 68 -5.84 -27.41 -21.65
C GLN A 68 -4.37 -27.00 -21.48
N GLN A 69 -3.78 -27.34 -20.33
CA GLN A 69 -2.43 -26.90 -19.93
C GLN A 69 -1.27 -27.72 -20.56
N SER A 70 -1.53 -28.97 -20.92
CA SER A 70 -0.52 -29.93 -21.37
C SER A 70 -0.83 -30.46 -22.76
N TRP A 71 0.19 -30.98 -23.46
CA TRP A 71 0.00 -31.69 -24.72
C TRP A 71 -1.00 -32.84 -24.52
N THR A 72 -2.09 -32.88 -25.29
CA THR A 72 -3.28 -33.70 -25.00
C THR A 72 -3.66 -34.67 -26.13
N LYS A 73 -4.46 -35.68 -25.77
CA LYS A 73 -5.26 -36.47 -26.71
C LYS A 73 -6.75 -36.48 -26.34
N GLU A 74 -7.16 -35.63 -25.39
CA GLU A 74 -8.54 -35.56 -24.92
C GLU A 74 -9.41 -34.79 -25.92
N ARG A 75 -10.67 -35.23 -26.09
CA ARG A 75 -11.67 -34.58 -26.97
C ARG A 75 -12.41 -33.41 -26.32
N HIS A 76 -12.14 -33.15 -25.05
CA HIS A 76 -12.77 -32.10 -24.25
C HIS A 76 -11.69 -31.36 -23.46
N CYS A 77 -11.73 -30.03 -23.46
CA CYS A 77 -10.92 -29.23 -22.55
C CYS A 77 -11.54 -29.25 -21.15
N THR A 78 -10.72 -29.04 -20.11
CA THR A 78 -11.20 -28.90 -18.74
C THR A 78 -11.95 -27.57 -18.60
N PRO A 79 -13.13 -27.50 -17.95
CA PRO A 79 -13.75 -26.21 -17.63
C PRO A 79 -12.88 -25.39 -16.67
N HIS A 80 -13.07 -24.07 -16.66
CA HIS A 80 -12.43 -23.19 -15.67
C HIS A 80 -13.10 -23.33 -14.29
N ASP A 81 -12.30 -23.23 -13.23
CA ASP A 81 -12.79 -23.13 -11.85
C ASP A 81 -13.66 -21.88 -11.69
N ILE A 82 -14.79 -22.04 -10.98
CA ILE A 82 -15.72 -20.96 -10.66
C ILE A 82 -15.42 -20.49 -9.24
N CYS A 83 -15.00 -19.24 -9.08
CA CYS A 83 -14.78 -18.64 -7.77
C CYS A 83 -16.13 -18.16 -7.22
N GLU A 84 -16.74 -18.93 -6.32
CA GLU A 84 -18.04 -18.57 -5.73
C GLU A 84 -17.92 -17.47 -4.68
N ASP A 85 -18.52 -16.30 -4.92
CA ASP A 85 -18.59 -15.19 -3.95
C ASP A 85 -19.22 -15.64 -2.62
N ASN A 86 -20.23 -16.53 -2.67
CA ASN A 86 -20.90 -17.11 -1.50
C ASN A 86 -19.96 -17.98 -0.64
N ALA A 87 -18.89 -18.53 -1.24
CA ALA A 87 -17.85 -19.28 -0.54
C ALA A 87 -16.72 -18.38 -0.02
N GLY A 88 -16.82 -17.05 -0.20
CA GLY A 88 -15.78 -16.08 0.13
C GLY A 88 -14.58 -16.07 -0.85
N LEU A 89 -14.75 -16.66 -2.04
CA LEU A 89 -13.73 -16.71 -3.09
C LEU A 89 -13.91 -15.55 -4.07
N ILE A 90 -12.79 -15.13 -4.69
CA ILE A 90 -12.71 -14.16 -5.80
C ILE A 90 -11.68 -14.63 -6.84
N VAL A 91 -11.82 -14.18 -8.08
CA VAL A 91 -10.86 -14.42 -9.15
C VAL A 91 -9.57 -13.65 -8.88
N LYS A 92 -8.48 -14.36 -8.60
CA LYS A 92 -7.11 -13.79 -8.50
C LYS A 92 -6.48 -13.65 -9.88
N THR A 93 -6.63 -14.69 -10.71
CA THR A 93 -6.13 -14.74 -12.09
C THR A 93 -7.20 -15.32 -12.98
N GLN A 94 -7.62 -14.58 -14.01
CA GLN A 94 -8.58 -15.06 -14.98
C GLN A 94 -8.00 -16.20 -15.83
N GLY A 95 -8.75 -17.29 -15.97
CA GLY A 95 -8.37 -18.43 -16.82
C GLY A 95 -8.31 -18.07 -18.30
N ASN A 96 -7.50 -18.81 -19.05
CA ASN A 96 -7.37 -18.72 -20.50
C ASN A 96 -7.29 -20.13 -21.12
N ALA A 97 -7.13 -20.25 -22.45
CA ALA A 97 -7.12 -21.56 -23.11
C ALA A 97 -6.02 -22.52 -22.60
N THR A 98 -4.93 -22.03 -22.00
CA THR A 98 -3.83 -22.86 -21.48
C THR A 98 -3.79 -22.99 -19.96
N HIS A 99 -4.46 -22.11 -19.22
CA HIS A 99 -4.36 -22.05 -17.76
C HIS A 99 -5.75 -21.92 -17.13
N ASN A 100 -5.94 -22.59 -15.99
CA ASN A 100 -7.18 -22.48 -15.23
C ASN A 100 -7.38 -21.06 -14.68
N THR A 101 -8.62 -20.71 -14.34
CA THR A 101 -8.89 -19.62 -13.40
C THR A 101 -8.25 -19.99 -12.06
N VAL A 102 -7.68 -19.00 -11.37
CA VAL A 102 -7.12 -19.17 -10.02
C VAL A 102 -7.97 -18.34 -9.07
N CYS A 103 -8.64 -19.02 -8.14
CA CYS A 103 -9.38 -18.39 -7.06
C CYS A 103 -8.46 -18.06 -5.87
N GLN A 104 -8.86 -17.07 -5.08
CA GLN A 104 -8.29 -16.76 -3.77
C GLN A 104 -9.43 -16.33 -2.84
N CYS A 105 -9.28 -16.53 -1.53
CA CYS A 105 -10.17 -15.89 -0.57
C CYS A 105 -10.13 -14.36 -0.65
N GLN A 106 -11.27 -13.74 -0.34
CA GLN A 106 -11.40 -12.31 -0.13
C GLN A 106 -10.51 -11.81 1.02
N ASP A 107 -10.15 -10.52 0.96
CA ASP A 107 -9.27 -9.91 1.96
C ASP A 107 -9.90 -9.99 3.36
N GLY A 108 -9.16 -10.55 4.32
CA GLY A 108 -9.64 -10.78 5.68
C GLY A 108 -10.24 -12.17 5.91
N MET A 109 -10.11 -13.08 4.94
CA MET A 109 -10.46 -14.50 5.08
C MET A 109 -9.24 -15.42 4.82
N HIS A 110 -9.37 -16.72 5.06
CA HIS A 110 -8.43 -17.77 4.65
C HIS A 110 -9.16 -19.04 4.21
N CYS A 111 -8.49 -19.87 3.40
CA CYS A 111 -9.03 -21.17 2.97
C CYS A 111 -9.33 -22.05 4.20
N SER A 112 -10.51 -22.67 4.28
CA SER A 112 -10.87 -23.58 5.38
C SER A 112 -10.06 -24.88 5.35
N ASP A 113 -9.81 -25.42 4.16
CA ASP A 113 -9.18 -26.71 3.92
C ASP A 113 -8.17 -26.67 2.77
N THR A 114 -7.40 -27.74 2.56
CA THR A 114 -6.33 -27.79 1.54
C THR A 114 -6.84 -27.72 0.09
N SER A 115 -8.10 -28.06 -0.17
CA SER A 115 -8.74 -27.83 -1.49
C SER A 115 -9.21 -26.39 -1.71
N CYS A 116 -9.25 -25.55 -0.67
CA CYS A 116 -9.65 -24.14 -0.68
C CYS A 116 -10.99 -23.89 -1.39
N GLN A 117 -11.94 -24.83 -1.27
CA GLN A 117 -13.27 -24.68 -1.88
C GLN A 117 -14.19 -23.73 -1.09
N THR A 118 -13.82 -23.40 0.15
CA THR A 118 -14.50 -22.41 0.99
C THR A 118 -13.50 -21.59 1.80
N CYS A 119 -13.86 -20.35 2.08
CA CYS A 119 -13.10 -19.42 2.89
C CYS A 119 -13.80 -19.15 4.22
N VAL A 120 -13.02 -19.04 5.28
CA VAL A 120 -13.44 -18.71 6.64
C VAL A 120 -12.82 -17.39 7.08
N GLU A 121 -13.55 -16.63 7.88
CA GLU A 121 -13.15 -15.26 8.24
C GLU A 121 -11.99 -15.25 9.27
N ASN A 122 -11.06 -14.31 9.11
CA ASN A 122 -9.92 -14.17 10.02
C ASN A 122 -10.34 -13.47 11.32
N GLN A 123 -9.75 -13.89 12.45
CA GLN A 123 -9.79 -13.07 13.67
C GLN A 123 -9.06 -11.74 13.41
N PRO A 124 -9.64 -10.58 13.79
CA PRO A 124 -8.96 -9.30 13.61
C PRO A 124 -7.73 -9.21 14.52
N CYS A 125 -6.60 -8.85 13.92
CA CYS A 125 -5.38 -8.50 14.63
C CYS A 125 -5.65 -7.32 15.58
N GLN A 126 -4.98 -7.30 16.73
CA GLN A 126 -5.14 -6.25 17.72
C GLN A 126 -4.14 -5.11 17.48
N ARG A 127 -4.35 -3.96 18.13
CA ARG A 127 -3.33 -2.88 18.15
C ARG A 127 -2.00 -3.44 18.63
N GLY A 128 -0.90 -3.03 18.00
CA GLY A 128 0.41 -3.67 18.19
C GLY A 128 0.69 -4.85 17.25
N PHE A 129 -0.29 -5.32 16.48
CA PHE A 129 -0.17 -6.46 15.57
C PHE A 129 -0.68 -6.12 14.17
N GLY A 130 -0.01 -6.66 13.14
CA GLY A 130 -0.39 -6.52 11.74
C GLY A 130 -0.73 -7.86 11.11
N PHE A 131 -1.58 -7.82 10.08
CA PHE A 131 -1.95 -8.98 9.29
C PHE A 131 -0.85 -9.40 8.31
N VAL A 132 -0.61 -10.71 8.19
CA VAL A 132 0.41 -11.32 7.34
C VAL A 132 -0.25 -12.39 6.46
N ALA A 133 -0.60 -12.01 5.24
CA ALA A 133 -1.35 -12.85 4.29
C ALA A 133 -0.70 -14.22 4.02
N ALA A 134 0.64 -14.31 4.03
CA ALA A 134 1.35 -15.58 3.87
C ALA A 134 1.04 -16.60 4.98
N LYS A 135 0.85 -16.14 6.23
CA LYS A 135 0.50 -17.00 7.37
C LYS A 135 -0.96 -17.45 7.34
N ALA A 136 -1.85 -16.61 6.83
CA ALA A 136 -3.24 -16.98 6.58
C ALA A 136 -3.35 -18.15 5.59
N VAL A 137 -2.49 -18.20 4.57
CA VAL A 137 -2.44 -19.30 3.59
C VAL A 137 -1.85 -20.59 4.18
N ASP A 138 -0.81 -20.48 5.02
CA ASP A 138 -0.11 -21.63 5.62
C ASP A 138 -0.93 -22.34 6.73
N ARG A 139 -1.87 -21.62 7.37
CA ARG A 139 -2.78 -22.07 8.45
C ARG A 139 -2.13 -22.62 9.73
N MET A 140 -0.81 -22.86 9.72
CA MET A 140 -0.06 -23.43 10.84
C MET A 140 0.09 -22.46 12.03
N SER A 141 -0.28 -21.19 11.85
CA SER A 141 -0.19 -20.14 12.89
C SER A 141 -1.25 -19.05 12.68
N SER A 142 -1.49 -18.25 13.72
CA SER A 142 -2.31 -17.03 13.60
C SER A 142 -1.73 -16.11 12.52
N PRO A 143 -2.57 -15.48 11.68
CA PRO A 143 -2.11 -14.58 10.63
C PRO A 143 -1.69 -13.19 11.15
N CYS A 144 -1.71 -12.99 12.47
CA CYS A 144 -1.32 -11.72 13.11
C CYS A 144 0.07 -11.82 13.74
N GLU A 145 0.98 -10.92 13.35
CA GLU A 145 2.32 -10.81 13.93
C GLU A 145 2.51 -9.48 14.67
N PRO A 146 3.28 -9.44 15.77
CA PRO A 146 3.57 -8.19 16.47
C PRO A 146 4.41 -7.25 15.60
N CYS A 147 4.13 -5.95 15.66
CA CYS A 147 4.84 -4.96 14.85
C CYS A 147 6.30 -4.82 15.28
N ALA A 148 7.21 -4.92 14.30
CA ALA A 148 8.64 -4.74 14.51
C ALA A 148 8.97 -3.27 14.79
N GLU A 149 10.11 -3.00 15.45
CA GLU A 149 10.58 -1.63 15.67
C GLU A 149 10.73 -0.87 14.33
N GLY A 150 10.23 0.37 14.28
CA GLY A 150 10.06 1.11 13.03
C GLY A 150 8.67 0.94 12.38
N THR A 151 7.77 0.13 12.96
CA THR A 151 6.41 -0.09 12.44
C THR A 151 5.34 -0.07 13.53
N PHE A 152 4.08 0.18 13.15
CA PHE A 152 2.93 0.26 14.05
C PHE A 152 1.61 -0.23 13.42
N SER A 153 0.65 -0.56 14.28
CA SER A 153 -0.75 -0.87 13.94
C SER A 153 -1.68 -0.28 15.02
N ASN A 154 -2.44 0.77 14.67
CA ASN A 154 -3.24 1.57 15.61
C ASN A 154 -4.75 1.22 15.62
N VAL A 155 -5.19 0.28 14.80
CA VAL A 155 -6.58 -0.22 14.74
C VAL A 155 -6.66 -1.69 15.15
N SER A 156 -7.84 -2.30 15.03
CA SER A 156 -7.99 -3.76 14.99
C SER A 156 -8.58 -4.13 13.63
N SER A 157 -7.87 -4.96 12.87
CA SER A 157 -8.16 -5.21 11.45
C SER A 157 -7.87 -6.66 11.05
N LYS A 158 -8.59 -7.17 10.05
CA LYS A 158 -8.40 -8.49 9.45
C LYS A 158 -7.43 -8.49 8.26
N THR A 159 -7.00 -7.29 7.83
CA THR A 159 -6.33 -7.06 6.55
C THR A 159 -5.11 -6.14 6.64
N GLU A 160 -5.09 -5.19 7.58
CA GLU A 160 -4.02 -4.18 7.62
C GLU A 160 -2.71 -4.75 8.20
N PRO A 161 -1.57 -4.57 7.50
CA PRO A 161 -0.24 -4.91 8.02
C PRO A 161 0.25 -3.83 9.00
N CYS A 162 1.42 -4.06 9.63
CA CYS A 162 2.12 -3.00 10.34
C CYS A 162 2.68 -1.97 9.34
N TYR A 163 2.25 -0.71 9.47
CA TYR A 163 2.75 0.41 8.67
C TYR A 163 4.08 0.92 9.23
N ARG A 164 4.97 1.44 8.38
CA ARG A 164 6.21 2.09 8.87
C ARG A 164 5.87 3.41 9.57
N TRP A 165 6.66 3.75 10.59
CA TRP A 165 6.57 5.08 11.22
C TRP A 165 6.85 6.21 10.23
N THR A 166 6.21 7.36 10.43
CA THR A 166 6.50 8.61 9.75
C THR A 166 7.96 9.02 9.95
N SER A 167 8.68 9.20 8.84
CA SER A 167 9.96 9.89 8.82
C SER A 167 9.76 11.39 9.03
N CYS A 168 10.19 11.92 10.18
CA CYS A 168 10.19 13.36 10.44
C CYS A 168 11.30 14.07 9.65
N GLU A 169 12.43 13.40 9.44
CA GLU A 169 13.62 13.97 8.79
C GLU A 169 13.34 14.29 7.31
N GLU A 170 12.64 13.40 6.59
CA GLU A 170 12.14 13.63 5.23
C GLU A 170 11.20 14.84 5.13
N LYS A 171 10.52 15.18 6.23
CA LYS A 171 9.60 16.33 6.32
C LYS A 171 10.30 17.61 6.83
N GLY A 172 11.62 17.56 7.11
CA GLY A 172 12.36 18.68 7.70
C GLY A 172 11.99 18.98 9.17
N LEU A 173 11.35 18.02 9.85
CA LEU A 173 10.86 18.12 11.22
C LEU A 173 11.75 17.32 12.18
N VAL A 174 11.65 17.61 13.47
CA VAL A 174 12.29 16.79 14.53
C VAL A 174 11.26 15.84 15.16
N VAL A 175 11.72 14.70 15.67
CA VAL A 175 10.88 13.78 16.45
C VAL A 175 10.54 14.43 17.79
N LYS A 176 9.24 14.57 18.09
CA LYS A 176 8.73 15.02 19.38
C LYS A 176 8.38 13.85 20.30
N VAL A 177 7.75 12.81 19.73
CA VAL A 177 7.40 11.58 20.44
C VAL A 177 7.77 10.41 19.53
N LYS A 178 8.54 9.45 20.06
CA LYS A 178 8.85 8.20 19.35
C LYS A 178 7.58 7.36 19.22
N GLY A 179 7.38 6.76 18.05
CA GLY A 179 6.29 5.80 17.82
C GLY A 179 6.45 4.53 18.66
N THR A 180 5.39 3.73 18.66
CA THR A 180 5.29 2.42 19.31
C THR A 180 4.86 1.37 18.30
N ASP A 181 4.69 0.13 18.73
CA ASP A 181 3.96 -0.92 17.98
C ASP A 181 2.51 -0.53 17.60
N SER A 182 1.96 0.50 18.24
CA SER A 182 0.53 0.84 18.27
C SER A 182 0.22 2.30 17.97
N SER A 183 1.24 3.14 17.75
CA SER A 183 1.10 4.55 17.40
C SER A 183 2.29 5.05 16.56
N ASP A 184 2.02 6.03 15.69
CA ASP A 184 3.04 6.64 14.83
C ASP A 184 3.94 7.64 15.60
N VAL A 185 5.10 7.93 15.03
CA VAL A 185 6.00 9.01 15.46
C VAL A 185 5.30 10.37 15.30
N ILE A 186 5.34 11.18 16.35
CA ILE A 186 4.84 12.57 16.31
C ILE A 186 6.01 13.51 16.02
N CYS A 187 5.90 14.27 14.92
CA CYS A 187 6.90 15.25 14.51
C CYS A 187 6.57 16.67 15.01
N GLU A 188 7.57 17.53 15.14
CA GLU A 188 7.44 18.94 15.47
C GLU A 188 8.40 19.81 14.65
N SER A 189 7.99 21.04 14.34
CA SER A 189 8.85 22.02 13.67
C SER A 189 10.04 22.34 14.57
N GLY A 190 11.24 21.91 14.16
CA GLY A 190 12.48 22.13 14.88
C GLY A 190 12.80 23.62 14.98
N LYS A 191 12.34 24.28 16.05
CA LYS A 191 12.62 25.69 16.34
C LYS A 191 14.11 25.88 16.60
N ARG A 192 14.89 26.12 15.52
CA ARG A 192 16.13 26.89 15.59
C ARG A 192 15.77 28.25 16.16
N SER A 193 15.87 28.38 17.48
CA SER A 193 15.34 29.54 18.21
C SER A 193 16.04 30.80 17.70
N SER A 194 15.29 31.67 17.01
CA SER A 194 15.82 32.91 16.40
C SER A 194 16.50 33.80 17.44
N LEU A 195 16.07 33.70 18.71
CA LEU A 195 16.72 34.29 19.88
C LEU A 195 18.23 33.99 19.97
N SER A 196 18.66 32.78 19.57
CA SER A 196 20.08 32.38 19.55
C SER A 196 20.91 33.16 18.51
N VAL A 197 20.28 33.63 17.43
CA VAL A 197 20.90 34.49 16.40
C VAL A 197 20.73 35.98 16.75
N LEU A 198 19.65 36.35 17.43
CA LEU A 198 19.44 37.71 17.96
C LEU A 198 20.46 38.10 19.03
N ILE A 199 20.84 37.20 19.94
CA ILE A 199 21.81 37.48 21.03
C ILE A 199 23.16 38.05 20.52
N PRO A 200 23.88 37.43 19.56
CA PRO A 200 25.11 38.02 19.04
C PRO A 200 24.86 39.31 18.25
N ILE A 201 23.72 39.45 17.55
CA ILE A 201 23.38 40.67 16.80
C ILE A 201 23.16 41.85 17.77
N THR A 202 22.37 41.67 18.84
CA THR A 202 22.13 42.74 19.81
C THR A 202 23.40 43.09 20.59
N ALA A 203 24.24 42.10 20.93
CA ALA A 203 25.54 42.35 21.56
C ALA A 203 26.44 43.23 20.68
N VAL A 204 26.54 42.96 19.37
CA VAL A 204 27.33 43.78 18.43
C VAL A 204 26.74 45.19 18.28
N VAL A 205 25.43 45.33 18.17
CA VAL A 205 24.78 46.66 18.09
C VAL A 205 25.07 47.49 19.35
N ILE A 206 24.99 46.88 20.55
CA ILE A 206 25.27 47.56 21.81
C ILE A 206 26.75 47.98 21.90
N THR A 207 27.71 47.12 21.53
CA THR A 207 29.13 47.51 21.57
C THR A 207 29.47 48.59 20.56
N CYS A 208 28.87 48.58 19.36
CA CYS A 208 28.99 49.68 18.40
C CYS A 208 28.43 51.00 18.96
N LEU A 209 27.23 50.99 19.56
CA LEU A 209 26.63 52.19 20.16
C LEU A 209 27.47 52.75 21.32
N VAL A 210 27.96 51.90 22.22
CA VAL A 210 28.86 52.30 23.32
C VAL A 210 30.18 52.87 22.77
N GLY A 211 30.76 52.25 21.75
CA GLY A 211 31.96 52.76 21.08
C GLY A 211 31.76 54.13 20.43
N ILE A 212 30.61 54.35 19.77
CA ILE A 212 30.23 55.64 19.19
C ILE A 212 30.03 56.71 20.28
N CYS A 213 29.37 56.38 21.39
CA CYS A 213 29.21 57.31 22.52
C CYS A 213 30.56 57.70 23.14
N ILE A 214 31.47 56.74 23.36
CA ILE A 214 32.83 57.02 23.86
C ILE A 214 33.62 57.87 22.85
N TYR A 215 33.52 57.56 21.55
CA TYR A 215 34.17 58.34 20.49
C TYR A 215 33.72 59.81 20.52
N PHE A 216 32.41 60.07 20.61
CA PHE A 216 31.89 61.43 20.73
C PHE A 216 32.38 62.12 22.02
N LEU A 217 32.29 61.46 23.17
CA LEU A 217 32.73 62.03 24.46
C LEU A 217 34.22 62.42 24.47
N VAL A 218 35.08 61.60 23.85
CA VAL A 218 36.52 61.90 23.72
C VAL A 218 36.77 63.03 22.72
N HIS A 219 36.08 63.04 21.56
CA HIS A 219 36.26 64.11 20.58
C HIS A 219 35.60 65.45 20.97
N THR A 220 34.75 65.51 22.00
CA THR A 220 34.17 66.76 22.48
C THR A 220 35.11 67.66 23.30
N GLU A 221 36.26 67.19 23.80
CA GLU A 221 37.18 68.06 24.58
C GLU A 221 37.96 69.07 23.73
N GLU A 222 38.25 68.78 22.46
CA GLU A 222 38.95 69.71 21.53
C GLU A 222 37.97 70.68 20.82
N GLY A 223 36.67 70.57 21.08
CA GLY A 223 35.59 71.29 20.38
C GLY A 223 34.77 72.19 21.30
N GLY A 224 35.38 73.25 21.83
CA GLY A 224 34.79 74.15 22.83
C GLY A 224 33.40 74.69 22.44
N CYS A 225 32.41 74.53 23.34
CA CYS A 225 31.05 74.99 23.09
C CYS A 225 30.98 76.52 23.01
N SER A 226 30.35 77.05 21.95
CA SER A 226 30.15 78.50 21.78
C SER A 226 28.85 78.79 21.03
N CYS A 227 27.77 78.95 21.81
CA CYS A 227 26.53 79.56 21.33
C CYS A 227 26.77 81.04 21.02
N LEU A 228 26.21 81.56 19.92
CA LEU A 228 26.01 83.00 19.72
C LEU A 228 24.56 83.28 19.33
N PRO A 229 23.90 84.31 19.90
CA PRO A 229 22.46 84.52 19.78
C PRO A 229 22.10 85.65 18.81
N LEU A 230 20.80 85.94 18.68
CA LEU A 230 20.28 87.30 18.82
C LEU A 230 18.75 87.30 19.03
N THR A 231 18.27 88.11 19.97
CA THR A 231 16.88 88.56 20.07
C THR A 231 16.81 90.02 19.57
N PRO A 232 15.62 90.52 19.19
CA PRO A 232 14.75 91.14 20.18
C PRO A 232 13.26 90.80 20.03
N ALA A 233 12.49 91.10 21.08
CA ALA A 233 11.03 91.13 21.11
C ALA A 233 10.57 92.61 21.15
N PRO A 234 9.29 92.97 21.41
CA PRO A 234 8.06 92.16 21.49
C PRO A 234 6.87 92.76 20.69
N LEU A 235 5.75 92.04 20.68
CA LEU A 235 4.44 92.68 20.86
C LEU A 235 3.53 91.74 21.65
N GLN A 236 2.64 92.29 22.47
CA GLN A 236 1.65 91.55 23.25
C GLN A 236 0.23 91.86 22.77
N ILE A 237 -0.70 90.93 22.95
CA ILE A 237 -1.76 91.03 23.98
C ILE A 237 -2.60 89.74 24.03
N GLU A 238 -3.15 89.52 25.22
CA GLU A 238 -4.07 88.51 25.77
C GLU A 238 -5.16 87.83 24.91
N GLU A 239 -5.67 86.76 25.53
CA GLU A 239 -7.04 86.19 25.43
C GLU A 239 -7.42 85.29 24.23
N GLY A 240 -8.00 84.11 24.52
CA GLY A 240 -8.47 83.17 23.49
C GLY A 240 -8.70 81.72 23.95
N ARG A 241 -9.70 81.47 24.80
CA ARG A 241 -10.13 80.11 25.17
C ARG A 241 -10.97 79.48 24.05
N GLY A 242 -10.46 78.46 23.35
CA GLY A 242 -11.25 77.80 22.29
C GLY A 242 -10.71 76.44 21.80
N ASN A 243 -11.54 75.42 21.94
CA ASN A 243 -11.51 74.12 21.25
C ASN A 243 -12.91 73.97 20.60
N PRO A 244 -13.15 73.16 19.54
CA PRO A 244 -12.26 72.55 18.54
C PRO A 244 -12.81 72.74 17.09
N THR A 245 -12.45 71.81 16.18
CA THR A 245 -13.22 71.30 15.00
C THR A 245 -12.88 71.82 13.58
N GLU A 246 -12.79 70.83 12.67
CA GLU A 246 -13.34 70.79 11.30
C GLU A 246 -12.42 70.98 10.05
N ASN A 247 -12.28 69.85 9.31
CA ASN A 247 -12.07 69.67 7.85
C ASN A 247 -10.77 70.22 7.16
N GLN A 248 -10.32 69.66 6.02
CA GLN A 248 -11.02 68.76 5.08
C GLN A 248 -10.15 67.64 4.45
N GLN A 249 -10.85 66.62 3.95
CA GLN A 249 -10.47 65.39 3.20
C GLN A 249 -9.80 65.64 1.82
N PRO A 250 -9.30 64.62 1.04
CA PRO A 250 -9.71 63.20 0.93
C PRO A 250 -8.62 62.13 1.22
N MET A 251 -8.90 60.84 1.49
CA MET A 251 -9.76 59.81 0.82
C MET A 251 -9.22 59.41 -0.58
N GLU A 252 -9.31 58.17 -1.09
CA GLU A 252 -9.97 56.88 -0.75
C GLU A 252 -8.92 55.73 -0.84
N ASP A 253 -9.03 54.45 -0.43
CA ASP A 253 -9.92 53.55 0.38
C ASP A 253 -9.14 52.19 0.50
N GLY A 254 -9.37 51.19 1.39
CA GLY A 254 -10.35 50.93 2.45
C GLY A 254 -9.91 49.81 3.43
N GLU A 255 -10.76 49.48 4.42
CA GLU A 255 -10.48 48.63 5.60
C GLU A 255 -10.73 47.10 5.33
N ASP A 256 -10.55 46.09 6.21
CA ASP A 256 -10.72 45.99 7.68
C ASP A 256 -9.98 44.75 8.28
N MET A 257 -9.71 44.75 9.61
CA MET A 257 -9.25 43.59 10.39
C MET A 257 -9.39 43.81 11.93
N PRO A 258 -10.18 43.00 12.66
CA PRO A 258 -10.04 42.90 14.12
C PRO A 258 -10.00 41.47 14.70
N HIS A 259 -8.77 40.98 14.86
CA HIS A 259 -8.21 40.34 16.04
C HIS A 259 -9.13 40.00 17.25
N VAL A 260 -9.21 38.72 17.64
CA VAL A 260 -9.70 38.22 18.96
C VAL A 260 -8.73 37.12 19.44
N GLN A 261 -7.80 37.41 20.37
CA GLN A 261 -7.91 37.15 21.81
C GLN A 261 -8.20 35.69 22.22
N GLU A 262 -7.18 34.99 22.72
CA GLU A 262 -7.36 33.75 23.51
C GLU A 262 -7.80 34.06 24.95
N THR A 263 -8.57 33.15 25.58
CA THR A 263 -8.71 33.05 27.04
C THR A 263 -9.00 31.60 27.42
N LEU A 264 -8.53 31.17 28.60
CA LEU A 264 -8.47 29.77 29.02
C LEU A 264 -9.76 29.23 29.70
N LEU A 265 -9.84 27.89 29.70
CA LEU A 265 -10.61 27.00 30.58
C LEU A 265 -12.11 26.70 30.28
N LYS A 266 -12.32 25.42 29.89
CA LYS A 266 -13.30 24.47 30.49
C LYS A 266 -14.80 24.71 30.24
N GLY A 267 -15.33 24.06 29.20
CA GLY A 267 -16.76 23.71 29.09
C GLY A 267 -17.17 23.35 27.67
N GLN A 268 -17.71 22.15 27.45
CA GLN A 268 -18.14 21.66 26.13
C GLN A 268 -19.61 21.20 26.18
N PRO A 269 -20.54 21.90 25.50
CA PRO A 269 -21.85 21.36 25.15
C PRO A 269 -21.72 20.42 23.94
N VAL A 270 -22.43 19.29 23.97
CA VAL A 270 -22.58 18.42 22.79
C VAL A 270 -23.81 18.90 22.01
N ALA A 271 -23.66 19.14 20.71
CA ALA A 271 -24.80 19.32 19.81
C ALA A 271 -25.32 17.94 19.38
N GLN A 272 -26.62 17.72 19.54
CA GLN A 272 -27.31 16.50 19.12
C GLN A 272 -27.89 16.71 17.72
N GLU A 273 -27.42 15.97 16.72
CA GLU A 273 -28.01 15.97 15.38
C GLU A 273 -29.26 15.07 15.34
N ASP A 274 -30.41 15.64 15.66
CA ASP A 274 -31.71 15.07 15.33
C ASP A 274 -32.04 15.29 13.84
N GLY A 275 -32.60 14.26 13.17
CA GLY A 275 -33.17 14.43 11.82
C GLY A 275 -32.73 13.45 10.73
N LYS A 276 -32.55 12.15 11.02
CA LYS A 276 -32.46 11.15 9.93
C LYS A 276 -33.85 10.69 9.49
N GLU A 277 -34.26 11.13 8.30
CA GLU A 277 -35.59 10.86 7.73
C GLU A 277 -35.85 9.36 7.49
N SER A 278 -37.01 8.87 7.94
CA SER A 278 -37.38 7.46 7.95
C SER A 278 -38.05 7.01 6.64
N ARG A 279 -37.27 6.37 5.76
CA ARG A 279 -37.83 5.62 4.63
C ARG A 279 -38.37 4.27 5.09
N MET A 280 -39.69 4.18 5.21
CA MET A 280 -40.41 2.90 5.36
C MET A 280 -40.45 2.14 4.04
N SER A 281 -40.46 0.81 4.11
CA SER A 281 -40.65 -0.06 2.95
C SER A 281 -42.08 0.00 2.43
N GLU A 282 -42.26 0.11 1.12
CA GLU A 282 -43.54 -0.11 0.44
C GLU A 282 -43.57 -1.53 -0.12
N GLN A 283 -44.52 -2.35 0.34
CA GLN A 283 -44.76 -3.70 -0.15
C GLN A 283 -46.27 -3.97 -0.13
N GLU A 284 -46.74 -4.77 -1.09
CA GLU A 284 -48.14 -5.13 -1.36
C GLU A 284 -49.08 -4.01 -1.87
N LYS A 285 -49.13 -3.87 -3.20
CA LYS A 285 -50.45 -3.78 -3.88
C LYS A 285 -50.40 -4.29 -5.33
N LEU A 286 -51.36 -5.16 -5.66
CA LEU A 286 -51.58 -5.88 -6.93
C LEU A 286 -50.61 -7.05 -7.17
#